data_AF-A0A4Y7SYX6-F1
#
_entry.id   AF-A0A4Y7SYX6-F1
#
_cell.length_a   1.000
_cell.length_b   1.000
_cell.length_c   1.000
_cell.angle_alpha   90.00
_cell.angle_beta   90.00
_cell.angle_gamma   90.00
#
_symmetry.space_group_name_H-M   'P 1'
#
loop_
_entity.id
_entity.type
_entity.pdbx_description
1 polymer ?
#
loop_
_entity_poly.entity_id
_entity_poly.type
_entity_poly.pdbx_seq_one_letter_code
_entity_poly.pdbx_strand_id
1 'polypeptide(L)'
;MTTEHLCKNAQANPPQTLSTQGPRDPSTQPEGGVQREMLSHIRQYAPSLLSRLQSGLSKLPMELVWAAHSQWPLPPDPSTKPPRNTHKLIRISVLDSSFNPPTLAHLALANSPRPSYSTEPTRAEYEAKLLLLSVKNVDKALKVGDATYLQRLQMMGLLAQDPSVRDGNVAIAITDEPTFVGKSKVLQEYLKARLASLPPETTPQSPVGSRNTQLSFIVGLDTLERLFSPKYYPPSSGSQATHEDTMIKMLSRMLSPPSQGGDDSLVVCARRITTLPSDVGQSQSSTLDLGEAEGWMKKGVTSGVGANSDSCNPHVAEVVSGPEHCEIPKDERIVIIDIGDRASKFSSTAVRNARSRIGALEAGVGEGPWREWVSNSVASYVEEEGLYVS
;
A
#
# COMPACT_ATOMS: atom_id res chain seq x y z
N MET A 1 7.54 -19.56 -82.91
CA MET A 1 7.62 -18.45 -83.89
C MET A 1 6.78 -17.34 -83.27
N THR A 2 7.25 -16.19 -82.84
CA THR A 2 8.47 -15.42 -83.11
C THR A 2 8.63 -14.42 -81.96
N THR A 3 9.88 -14.07 -81.66
CA THR A 3 10.38 -13.04 -80.75
C THR A 3 10.02 -11.62 -81.19
N GLU A 4 9.88 -10.66 -80.25
CA GLU A 4 10.79 -9.51 -80.08
C GLU A 4 10.30 -8.45 -79.07
N HIS A 5 11.27 -7.92 -78.32
CA HIS A 5 11.20 -6.81 -77.37
C HIS A 5 11.09 -5.44 -78.09
N LEU A 6 10.48 -4.42 -77.45
CA LEU A 6 11.20 -3.23 -76.95
C LEU A 6 10.25 -2.18 -76.29
N CYS A 7 10.51 -1.92 -75.00
CA CYS A 7 10.74 -0.64 -74.32
C CYS A 7 9.88 0.65 -74.59
N LYS A 8 9.51 1.25 -73.44
CA LYS A 8 9.32 2.69 -73.11
C LYS A 8 7.93 3.31 -73.33
N ASN A 9 7.25 3.63 -72.23
CA ASN A 9 7.17 5.03 -71.78
C ASN A 9 6.63 5.15 -70.35
N ALA A 10 7.29 6.02 -69.59
CA ALA A 10 6.93 6.43 -68.25
C ALA A 10 5.88 7.54 -68.28
N GLN A 11 4.95 7.54 -67.32
CA GLN A 11 4.24 8.75 -66.92
C GLN A 11 3.91 8.71 -65.43
N ALA A 12 4.05 9.88 -64.82
CA ALA A 12 4.29 10.12 -63.40
C ALA A 12 3.05 10.01 -62.51
N ASN A 13 3.25 9.53 -61.28
CA ASN A 13 2.32 9.71 -60.16
C ASN A 13 2.63 11.03 -59.42
N PRO A 14 1.62 11.73 -58.87
CA PRO A 14 1.79 12.96 -58.09
C PRO A 14 2.37 12.70 -56.69
N PRO A 15 2.97 13.71 -56.04
CA PRO A 15 3.82 13.53 -54.86
C PRO A 15 3.00 13.23 -53.60
N GLN A 16 3.38 12.15 -52.90
CA GLN A 16 2.97 11.89 -51.52
C GLN A 16 3.75 12.81 -50.57
N THR A 17 3.03 13.65 -49.84
CA THR A 17 3.58 14.42 -48.73
C THR A 17 3.86 13.50 -47.54
N LEU A 18 5.14 13.20 -47.30
CA LEU A 18 5.59 12.57 -46.06
C LEU A 18 5.40 13.56 -44.89
N SER A 19 4.40 13.29 -44.04
CA SER A 19 4.34 13.89 -42.70
C SER A 19 5.26 13.08 -41.78
N THR A 20 6.45 13.62 -41.55
CA THR A 20 7.39 13.15 -40.52
C THR A 20 6.83 13.50 -39.14
N GLN A 21 6.06 12.61 -38.52
CA GLN A 21 5.84 12.64 -37.07
C GLN A 21 7.09 12.07 -36.41
N GLY A 22 7.91 12.96 -35.84
CA GLY A 22 8.99 12.58 -34.94
C GLY A 22 8.46 11.92 -33.66
N PRO A 23 9.33 11.27 -32.87
CA PRO A 23 8.94 10.56 -31.66
C PRO A 23 8.26 11.53 -30.69
N ARG A 24 7.06 11.15 -30.23
CA ARG A 24 6.32 11.93 -29.22
C ARG A 24 7.05 11.82 -27.89
N ASP A 25 7.41 12.99 -27.36
CA ASP A 25 7.91 13.17 -26.01
C ASP A 25 6.81 12.74 -25.00
N PRO A 26 7.05 11.76 -24.12
CA PRO A 26 6.04 11.24 -23.21
C PRO A 26 5.70 12.19 -22.04
N SER A 27 6.27 13.40 -21.99
CA SER A 27 6.22 14.30 -20.83
C SER A 27 5.03 15.28 -20.78
N THR A 28 4.03 15.16 -21.67
CA THR A 28 2.90 16.13 -21.72
C THR A 28 1.52 15.48 -21.93
N GLN A 29 1.13 14.55 -21.04
CA GLN A 29 -0.30 14.26 -20.86
C GLN A 29 -0.85 15.16 -19.74
N PRO A 30 -1.99 15.85 -19.94
CA PRO A 30 -2.61 16.61 -18.86
C PRO A 30 -3.02 15.64 -17.74
N GLU A 31 -2.57 15.88 -16.51
CA GLU A 31 -2.78 15.01 -15.33
C GLU A 31 -4.24 14.53 -15.17
N GLY A 32 -5.21 15.34 -15.59
CA GLY A 32 -6.63 14.98 -15.59
C GLY A 32 -7.06 13.89 -16.57
N GLY A 33 -6.21 13.43 -17.50
CA GLY A 33 -6.51 12.35 -18.45
C GLY A 33 -6.45 10.97 -17.78
N VAL A 34 -5.32 10.66 -17.14
CA VAL A 34 -5.05 9.38 -16.47
C VAL A 34 -5.99 9.17 -15.27
N GLN A 35 -6.30 10.25 -14.55
CA GLN A 35 -7.25 10.20 -13.43
C GLN A 35 -8.65 9.82 -13.87
N ARG A 36 -9.12 10.40 -15.00
CA ARG A 36 -10.43 10.07 -15.57
C ARG A 36 -10.48 8.63 -16.08
N GLU A 37 -9.41 8.15 -16.71
CA GLU A 37 -9.35 6.77 -17.21
C GLU A 37 -9.45 5.75 -16.08
N MET A 38 -8.65 5.91 -15.01
CA MET A 38 -8.72 5.02 -13.84
C MET A 38 -10.10 5.06 -13.16
N LEU A 39 -10.67 6.24 -12.91
CA LEU A 39 -11.99 6.33 -12.29
C LEU A 39 -13.07 5.69 -13.17
N SER A 40 -12.98 5.86 -14.49
CA SER A 40 -13.86 5.17 -15.45
C SER A 40 -13.69 3.65 -15.36
N HIS A 41 -12.45 3.15 -15.29
CA HIS A 41 -12.16 1.73 -15.12
C HIS A 41 -12.77 1.18 -13.82
N ILE A 42 -12.54 1.85 -12.69
CA ILE A 42 -13.08 1.43 -11.38
C ILE A 42 -14.60 1.39 -11.42
N ARG A 43 -15.26 2.44 -11.96
CA ARG A 43 -16.73 2.49 -12.09
C ARG A 43 -17.27 1.34 -12.95
N GLN A 44 -16.58 1.01 -14.04
CA GLN A 44 -17.02 -0.03 -14.97
C GLN A 44 -16.84 -1.44 -14.41
N TYR A 45 -15.69 -1.76 -13.80
CA TYR A 45 -15.32 -3.14 -13.49
C TYR A 45 -15.50 -3.50 -12.01
N ALA A 46 -15.29 -2.58 -11.07
CA ALA A 46 -15.33 -2.89 -9.65
C ALA A 46 -16.64 -3.51 -9.15
N PRO A 47 -17.85 -3.11 -9.61
CA PRO A 47 -19.08 -3.75 -9.17
C PRO A 47 -19.12 -5.26 -9.45
N SER A 48 -18.64 -5.68 -10.64
CA SER A 48 -18.60 -7.09 -11.02
C SER A 48 -17.57 -7.87 -10.20
N LEU A 49 -16.40 -7.26 -9.91
CA LEU A 49 -15.36 -7.87 -9.08
C LEU A 49 -15.82 -8.01 -7.63
N LEU A 50 -16.47 -6.98 -7.07
CA LEU A 50 -17.07 -7.02 -5.73
C LEU A 50 -18.12 -8.13 -5.63
N SER A 51 -19.03 -8.21 -6.60
CA SER A 51 -20.08 -9.24 -6.63
C SER A 51 -19.49 -10.65 -6.71
N ARG A 52 -18.48 -10.88 -7.56
CA ARG A 52 -17.79 -12.16 -7.67
C ARG A 52 -17.11 -12.55 -6.36
N LEU A 53 -16.39 -11.63 -5.74
CA LEU A 53 -15.69 -11.86 -4.48
C LEU A 53 -16.68 -12.19 -3.35
N GLN A 54 -17.71 -11.37 -3.18
CA GLN A 54 -18.73 -11.56 -2.13
C GLN A 54 -19.57 -12.82 -2.32
N SER A 55 -19.72 -13.30 -3.55
CA SER A 55 -20.43 -14.54 -3.87
C SER A 55 -19.55 -15.79 -3.83
N GLY A 56 -18.26 -15.67 -3.50
CA GLY A 56 -17.31 -16.78 -3.48
C GLY A 56 -16.99 -17.34 -4.87
N LEU A 57 -17.19 -16.55 -5.94
CA LEU A 57 -16.91 -16.94 -7.34
C LEU A 57 -15.50 -16.55 -7.79
N SER A 58 -14.74 -15.89 -6.93
CA SER A 58 -13.33 -15.57 -7.17
C SER A 58 -12.45 -16.81 -6.95
N LYS A 59 -11.45 -17.01 -7.82
CA LYS A 59 -10.54 -18.17 -7.73
C LYS A 59 -9.72 -18.15 -6.43
N LEU A 60 -9.35 -16.94 -6.02
CA LEU A 60 -8.75 -16.64 -4.74
C LEU A 60 -9.69 -15.68 -4.01
N PRO A 61 -9.62 -15.59 -2.67
CA PRO A 61 -10.33 -14.61 -1.86
C PRO A 61 -9.77 -13.17 -2.02
N MET A 62 -9.48 -12.79 -3.27
CA MET A 62 -9.06 -11.46 -3.68
C MET A 62 -9.29 -11.21 -5.18
N GLU A 63 -9.46 -9.94 -5.55
CA GLU A 63 -9.51 -9.48 -6.93
C GLU A 63 -8.67 -8.19 -7.07
N LEU A 64 -7.89 -8.11 -8.16
CA LEU A 64 -7.20 -6.87 -8.53
C LEU A 64 -8.17 -5.96 -9.28
N VAL A 65 -8.44 -4.78 -8.72
CA VAL A 65 -9.41 -3.83 -9.27
C VAL A 65 -8.77 -2.93 -10.32
N TRP A 66 -7.55 -2.46 -10.05
CA TRP A 66 -6.81 -1.58 -10.95
C TRP A 66 -5.31 -1.68 -10.66
N ALA A 67 -4.48 -1.44 -11.66
CA ALA A 67 -3.03 -1.31 -11.53
C ALA A 67 -2.52 -0.24 -12.49
N ALA A 68 -1.45 0.45 -12.10
CA ALA A 68 -0.82 1.52 -12.88
C ALA A 68 -0.41 1.08 -14.30
N HIS A 69 -0.08 -0.20 -14.48
CA HIS A 69 0.21 -0.80 -15.78
C HIS A 69 0.02 -2.33 -15.76
N SER A 70 0.00 -2.96 -16.93
CA SER A 70 -0.27 -4.39 -17.10
C SER A 70 0.80 -5.30 -16.47
N GLN A 71 2.04 -4.79 -16.34
CA GLN A 71 3.18 -5.54 -15.78
C GLN A 71 3.33 -5.42 -14.26
N TRP A 72 2.49 -4.65 -13.56
CA TRP A 72 2.51 -4.59 -12.09
C TRP A 72 2.52 -6.02 -11.51
N PRO A 73 3.31 -6.36 -10.47
CA PRO A 73 4.08 -5.46 -9.60
C PRO A 73 5.50 -5.14 -10.11
N LEU A 74 5.85 -5.52 -11.33
CA LEU A 74 7.17 -5.14 -11.88
C LEU A 74 7.24 -3.63 -12.08
N PRO A 75 8.43 -3.00 -12.02
CA PRO A 75 8.59 -1.59 -12.36
C PRO A 75 8.14 -1.29 -13.81
N PRO A 76 7.64 -0.07 -14.09
CA PRO A 76 7.09 0.30 -15.40
C PRO A 76 8.11 0.42 -16.52
N ASP A 77 9.41 0.60 -16.21
CA ASP A 77 10.47 0.70 -17.22
C ASP A 77 11.75 -0.06 -16.80
N PRO A 78 12.19 -1.09 -17.56
CA PRO A 78 13.49 -1.73 -17.34
C PRO A 78 14.70 -0.86 -17.75
N SER A 79 14.48 0.30 -18.38
CA SER A 79 15.53 1.22 -18.89
C SER A 79 16.07 2.19 -17.84
N THR A 80 15.33 2.45 -16.75
CA THR A 80 15.94 3.01 -15.53
C THR A 80 16.90 1.97 -15.02
N LYS A 81 18.20 2.19 -15.28
CA LYS A 81 19.31 1.27 -15.00
C LYS A 81 18.97 0.41 -13.78
N PRO A 82 18.75 -0.90 -13.94
CA PRO A 82 18.53 -1.74 -12.78
C PRO A 82 19.72 -1.49 -11.84
N PRO A 83 19.53 -1.33 -10.53
CA PRO A 83 20.64 -1.58 -9.62
C PRO A 83 21.27 -2.92 -10.06
N ARG A 84 22.60 -3.02 -10.03
CA ARG A 84 23.37 -4.15 -10.60
C ARG A 84 22.98 -5.55 -10.11
N ASN A 85 21.93 -5.69 -9.31
CA ASN A 85 21.23 -6.92 -9.02
C ASN A 85 19.92 -7.01 -9.83
N THR A 86 19.89 -7.99 -10.73
CA THR A 86 18.66 -8.66 -11.17
C THR A 86 17.93 -9.20 -9.94
N HIS A 87 17.10 -8.38 -9.28
CA HIS A 87 16.56 -8.73 -7.97
C HIS A 87 15.62 -9.94 -8.09
N LYS A 88 16.02 -11.04 -7.45
CA LYS A 88 15.20 -12.25 -7.28
C LYS A 88 13.96 -11.98 -6.40
N LEU A 89 13.92 -10.86 -5.69
CA LEU A 89 12.91 -10.51 -4.70
C LEU A 89 12.25 -9.18 -5.09
N ILE A 90 10.93 -9.19 -5.25
CA ILE A 90 10.11 -8.00 -5.49
C ILE A 90 9.53 -7.55 -4.15
N ARG A 91 9.81 -6.30 -3.75
CA ARG A 91 9.36 -5.75 -2.46
C ARG A 91 8.10 -4.90 -2.64
N ILE A 92 7.02 -5.30 -1.97
CA ILE A 92 5.70 -4.70 -2.14
C ILE A 92 5.21 -4.17 -0.79
N SER A 93 4.90 -2.87 -0.72
CA SER A 93 4.18 -2.32 0.43
C SER A 93 2.68 -2.55 0.29
N VAL A 94 2.04 -2.96 1.37
CA VAL A 94 0.61 -3.24 1.43
C VAL A 94 -0.03 -2.33 2.47
N LEU A 95 -0.83 -1.37 2.04
CA LEU A 95 -1.63 -0.52 2.92
C LEU A 95 -3.07 -1.05 2.95
N ASP A 96 -3.39 -1.81 4.00
CA ASP A 96 -4.73 -2.33 4.26
C ASP A 96 -5.51 -1.38 5.17
N SER A 97 -6.58 -0.78 4.65
CA SER A 97 -7.43 0.14 5.40
C SER A 97 -8.86 0.15 4.88
N SER A 98 -9.75 0.76 5.66
CA SER A 98 -11.15 0.97 5.26
C SER A 98 -11.36 2.09 4.26
N PHE A 99 -10.39 3.02 4.12
CA PHE A 99 -10.40 4.17 3.20
C PHE A 99 -11.76 4.91 3.15
N ASN A 100 -12.31 5.29 4.30
CA ASN A 100 -13.67 5.82 4.42
C ASN A 100 -13.75 7.19 5.15
N PRO A 101 -13.22 8.29 4.57
CA PRO A 101 -12.45 8.35 3.32
C PRO A 101 -10.94 8.13 3.56
N PRO A 102 -10.11 7.93 2.52
CA PRO A 102 -8.66 8.09 2.65
C PRO A 102 -8.31 9.49 3.17
N THR A 103 -7.24 9.59 3.97
CA THR A 103 -6.76 10.82 4.61
C THR A 103 -5.30 11.06 4.28
N LEU A 104 -4.77 12.23 4.61
CA LEU A 104 -3.33 12.51 4.50
C LEU A 104 -2.48 11.56 5.36
N ALA A 105 -3.04 10.95 6.41
CA ALA A 105 -2.36 9.87 7.13
C ALA A 105 -2.15 8.63 6.25
N HIS A 106 -3.16 8.25 5.46
CA HIS A 106 -3.05 7.16 4.51
C HIS A 106 -2.03 7.47 3.40
N LEU A 107 -2.00 8.71 2.93
CA LEU A 107 -1.01 9.18 1.96
C LEU A 107 0.42 9.09 2.52
N ALA A 108 0.61 9.54 3.76
CA ALA A 108 1.89 9.45 4.45
C ALA A 108 2.34 7.99 4.64
N LEU A 109 1.42 7.09 5.02
CA LEU A 109 1.69 5.65 5.12
C LEU A 109 2.07 5.04 3.76
N ALA A 110 1.31 5.32 2.71
CA ALA A 110 1.59 4.84 1.34
C ALA A 110 2.94 5.36 0.79
N ASN A 111 3.45 6.46 1.35
CA ASN A 111 4.75 7.05 1.00
C ASN A 111 5.87 6.76 2.00
N SER A 112 5.58 6.02 3.07
CA SER A 112 6.60 5.67 4.04
C SER A 112 7.73 4.89 3.37
N PRO A 113 8.99 5.28 3.57
CA PRO A 113 10.11 4.56 2.99
C PRO A 113 10.19 3.17 3.61
N ARG A 114 10.79 2.24 2.89
CA ARG A 114 11.09 0.93 3.46
C ARG A 114 12.10 1.09 4.61
N PRO A 115 11.96 0.33 5.72
CA PRO A 115 12.97 0.30 6.76
C PRO A 115 14.32 -0.23 6.24
N SER A 116 15.42 0.41 6.68
CA SER A 116 16.78 0.00 6.31
C SER A 116 17.29 -1.11 7.25
N TYR A 117 17.66 -2.24 6.67
CA TYR A 117 18.20 -3.39 7.40
C TYR A 117 19.72 -3.47 7.23
N SER A 118 20.44 -3.82 8.30
CA SER A 118 21.92 -3.81 8.34
C SER A 118 22.60 -4.75 7.35
N THR A 119 21.89 -5.75 6.83
CA THR A 119 22.43 -6.70 5.84
C THR A 119 22.29 -6.21 4.40
N GLU A 120 21.66 -5.07 4.15
CA GLU A 120 21.42 -4.55 2.81
C GLU A 120 22.41 -3.41 2.48
N PRO A 121 23.34 -3.61 1.50
CA PRO A 121 24.41 -2.66 1.21
C PRO A 121 23.93 -1.35 0.54
N THR A 122 22.65 -1.26 0.20
CA THR A 122 21.99 -0.06 -0.34
C THR A 122 20.61 0.05 0.29
N ARG A 123 20.14 1.29 0.53
CA ARG A 123 18.76 1.56 0.97
C ARG A 123 17.78 1.04 -0.07
N ALA A 124 17.33 -0.20 0.11
CA ALA A 124 16.31 -0.82 -0.71
C ALA A 124 15.00 -0.08 -0.47
N GLU A 125 14.35 0.37 -1.53
CA GLU A 125 13.00 0.93 -1.49
C GLU A 125 11.96 -0.14 -1.84
N TYR A 126 10.68 0.20 -1.69
CA TYR A 126 9.60 -0.61 -2.25
C TYR A 126 9.57 -0.48 -3.77
N GLU A 127 9.41 -1.60 -4.47
CA GLU A 127 9.32 -1.62 -5.94
C GLU A 127 7.89 -1.46 -6.42
N ALA A 128 6.91 -1.85 -5.59
CA ALA A 128 5.50 -1.70 -5.87
C ALA A 128 4.70 -1.38 -4.60
N LYS A 129 3.53 -0.78 -4.79
CA LYS A 129 2.59 -0.44 -3.73
C LYS A 129 1.23 -1.07 -3.99
N LEU A 130 0.59 -1.55 -2.94
CA LEU A 130 -0.76 -2.11 -3.00
C LEU A 130 -1.65 -1.42 -1.96
N LEU A 131 -2.71 -0.76 -2.43
CA LEU A 131 -3.81 -0.32 -1.59
C LEU A 131 -4.84 -1.45 -1.52
N LEU A 132 -5.08 -1.97 -0.32
CA LEU A 132 -5.93 -3.14 -0.11
C LEU A 132 -7.18 -2.78 0.68
N LEU A 133 -8.35 -3.13 0.14
CA LEU A 133 -9.64 -2.95 0.81
C LEU A 133 -10.23 -4.32 1.18
N SER A 134 -10.30 -4.61 2.48
CA SER A 134 -11.03 -5.79 2.95
C SER A 134 -12.55 -5.55 2.92
N VAL A 135 -13.28 -6.36 2.17
CA VAL A 135 -14.76 -6.32 2.09
C VAL A 135 -15.43 -7.04 3.26
N LYS A 136 -14.67 -7.85 4.01
CA LYS A 136 -15.13 -8.55 5.19
C LYS A 136 -14.18 -8.27 6.36
N ASN A 137 -14.36 -7.13 7.03
CA ASN A 137 -13.65 -6.85 8.27
C ASN A 137 -14.39 -7.50 9.45
N VAL A 138 -13.68 -8.31 10.24
CA VAL A 138 -14.24 -9.05 11.40
C VAL A 138 -14.97 -8.12 12.38
N ASP A 139 -14.52 -6.87 12.50
CA ASP A 139 -15.03 -5.91 13.50
C ASP A 139 -15.90 -4.79 12.90
N LYS A 140 -16.04 -4.68 11.58
CA LYS A 140 -16.65 -3.49 10.93
C LYS A 140 -17.60 -3.87 9.79
N ALA A 141 -18.89 -3.90 10.11
CA ALA A 141 -19.94 -3.81 9.09
C ALA A 141 -20.07 -2.36 8.58
N LEU A 142 -20.52 -2.19 7.34
CA LEU A 142 -20.87 -0.87 6.79
C LEU A 142 -21.99 -0.25 7.63
N LYS A 143 -21.78 0.98 8.11
CA LYS A 143 -22.79 1.73 8.86
C LYS A 143 -23.61 2.62 7.92
N VAL A 144 -24.82 2.98 8.35
CA VAL A 144 -25.61 4.03 7.66
C VAL A 144 -24.78 5.31 7.63
N GLY A 145 -24.63 5.91 6.44
CA GLY A 145 -23.77 7.07 6.19
C GLY A 145 -22.32 6.76 5.83
N ASP A 146 -21.91 5.48 5.79
CA ASP A 146 -20.61 5.10 5.23
C ASP A 146 -20.61 5.18 3.69
N ALA A 147 -19.46 5.54 3.11
CA ALA A 147 -19.27 5.38 1.68
C ALA A 147 -19.33 3.90 1.31
N THR A 148 -19.95 3.61 0.16
CA THR A 148 -20.02 2.27 -0.41
C THR A 148 -18.62 1.75 -0.78
N TYR A 149 -18.46 0.45 -0.99
CA TYR A 149 -17.19 -0.11 -1.47
C TYR A 149 -16.74 0.52 -2.79
N LEU A 150 -17.68 0.79 -3.72
CA LEU A 150 -17.36 1.44 -4.99
C LEU A 150 -16.80 2.85 -4.78
N GLN A 151 -17.46 3.66 -3.95
CA GLN A 151 -17.00 5.02 -3.63
C GLN A 151 -15.64 5.01 -2.92
N ARG A 152 -15.40 4.05 -2.01
CA ARG A 152 -14.08 3.86 -1.38
C ARG A 152 -13.01 3.50 -2.41
N LEU A 153 -13.30 2.61 -3.35
CA LEU A 153 -12.37 2.25 -4.43
C LEU A 153 -12.07 3.45 -5.34
N GLN A 154 -13.07 4.28 -5.66
CA GLN A 154 -12.85 5.52 -6.41
C GLN A 154 -11.94 6.49 -5.63
N MET A 155 -12.19 6.70 -4.34
CA MET A 155 -11.31 7.53 -3.49
C MET A 155 -9.91 6.92 -3.31
N MET A 156 -9.77 5.59 -3.26
CA MET A 156 -8.47 4.91 -3.28
C MET A 156 -7.73 5.16 -4.61
N GLY A 157 -8.45 5.18 -5.73
CA GLY A 157 -7.92 5.61 -7.01
C GLY A 157 -7.36 7.02 -6.95
N LEU A 158 -8.13 7.97 -6.42
CA LEU A 158 -7.70 9.35 -6.24
C LEU A 158 -6.45 9.47 -5.36
N LEU A 159 -6.36 8.66 -4.30
CA LEU A 159 -5.17 8.57 -3.45
C LEU A 159 -3.97 7.99 -4.22
N ALA A 160 -4.18 6.94 -5.03
CA ALA A 160 -3.13 6.28 -5.81
C ALA A 160 -2.50 7.17 -6.89
N GLN A 161 -3.27 8.14 -7.39
CA GLN A 161 -2.80 9.14 -8.36
C GLN A 161 -2.41 10.48 -7.75
N ASP A 162 -2.39 10.59 -6.42
CA ASP A 162 -1.90 11.80 -5.78
C ASP A 162 -0.44 12.02 -6.21
N PRO A 163 -0.06 13.22 -6.68
CA PRO A 163 1.27 13.47 -7.24
C PRO A 163 2.39 13.30 -6.21
N SER A 164 2.07 13.26 -4.91
CA SER A 164 3.04 12.95 -3.87
C SER A 164 3.30 11.45 -3.71
N VAL A 165 2.50 10.57 -4.31
CA VAL A 165 2.72 9.11 -4.27
C VAL A 165 3.99 8.77 -5.04
N ARG A 166 5.03 8.37 -4.31
CA ARG A 166 6.33 8.01 -4.91
C ARG A 166 6.19 6.82 -5.87
N ASP A 167 6.97 6.87 -6.94
CA ASP A 167 7.27 5.81 -7.91
C ASP A 167 6.11 5.33 -8.81
N GLY A 168 4.87 5.75 -8.57
CA GLY A 168 3.71 5.52 -9.45
C GLY A 168 3.33 4.04 -9.70
N ASN A 169 4.12 3.07 -9.23
CA ASN A 169 3.91 1.63 -9.41
C ASN A 169 2.91 1.07 -8.37
N VAL A 170 1.68 1.54 -8.45
CA VAL A 170 0.62 1.28 -7.47
C VAL A 170 -0.51 0.44 -8.06
N ALA A 171 -1.11 -0.40 -7.22
CA ALA A 171 -2.31 -1.17 -7.52
C ALA A 171 -3.36 -1.05 -6.42
N ILE A 172 -4.59 -1.36 -6.78
CA ILE A 172 -5.76 -1.41 -5.90
C ILE A 172 -6.36 -2.80 -5.96
N ALA A 173 -6.54 -3.45 -4.82
CA ALA A 173 -7.18 -4.75 -4.73
C ALA A 173 -8.25 -4.78 -3.63
N ILE A 174 -9.16 -5.75 -3.78
CA ILE A 174 -10.16 -6.11 -2.78
C ILE A 174 -9.90 -7.54 -2.28
N THR A 175 -10.24 -7.81 -1.03
CA THR A 175 -10.13 -9.15 -0.44
C THR A 175 -11.26 -9.40 0.56
N ASP A 176 -11.77 -10.63 0.62
CA ASP A 176 -12.72 -11.09 1.63
C ASP A 176 -12.02 -11.84 2.78
N GLU A 177 -10.70 -11.96 2.74
CA GLU A 177 -9.90 -12.56 3.79
C GLU A 177 -9.83 -11.65 5.03
N PRO A 178 -10.32 -12.10 6.20
CA PRO A 178 -10.42 -11.26 7.39
C PRO A 178 -9.09 -11.02 8.12
N THR A 179 -8.17 -11.99 8.09
CA THR A 179 -6.97 -11.98 8.94
C THR A 179 -5.74 -11.46 8.18
N PHE A 180 -4.77 -10.87 8.88
CA PHE A 180 -3.51 -10.43 8.26
C PHE A 180 -2.69 -11.59 7.70
N VAL A 181 -2.61 -12.70 8.46
CA VAL A 181 -1.92 -13.91 8.00
C VAL A 181 -2.59 -14.48 6.75
N GLY A 182 -3.93 -14.56 6.75
CA GLY A 182 -4.68 -14.99 5.58
C GLY A 182 -4.44 -14.07 4.39
N LYS A 183 -4.51 -12.74 4.58
CA LYS A 183 -4.25 -11.76 3.52
C LYS A 183 -2.85 -11.95 2.93
N SER A 184 -1.83 -12.14 3.77
CA SER A 184 -0.46 -12.40 3.31
C SER A 184 -0.40 -13.64 2.42
N LYS A 185 -0.96 -14.77 2.90
CA LYS A 185 -1.00 -16.02 2.13
C LYS A 185 -1.68 -15.86 0.77
N VAL A 186 -2.84 -15.21 0.75
CA VAL A 186 -3.66 -15.03 -0.46
C VAL A 186 -2.96 -14.10 -1.45
N LEU A 187 -2.35 -13.01 -0.96
CA LEU A 187 -1.56 -12.10 -1.78
C LEU A 187 -0.32 -12.80 -2.38
N GLN A 188 0.41 -13.58 -1.58
CA GLN A 188 1.56 -14.34 -2.07
C GLN A 188 1.16 -15.32 -3.18
N GLU A 189 0.05 -16.04 -3.01
CA GLU A 189 -0.48 -16.97 -4.02
C GLU A 189 -0.90 -16.24 -5.32
N TYR A 190 -1.62 -15.13 -5.18
CA TYR A 190 -2.02 -14.30 -6.32
C TYR A 190 -0.81 -13.74 -7.07
N LEU A 191 0.16 -13.17 -6.35
CA LEU A 191 1.35 -12.58 -6.95
C LEU A 191 2.20 -13.62 -7.67
N LYS A 192 2.36 -14.81 -7.08
CA LYS A 192 3.02 -15.93 -7.75
C LYS A 192 2.34 -16.31 -9.06
N ALA A 193 1.01 -16.48 -9.04
CA ALA A 193 0.24 -16.81 -10.24
C ALA A 193 0.32 -15.70 -11.31
N ARG A 194 0.30 -14.42 -10.87
CA ARG A 194 0.41 -13.26 -11.74
C ARG A 194 1.78 -13.14 -12.37
N LEU A 195 2.86 -13.25 -11.61
CA LEU A 195 4.23 -13.21 -12.14
C LEU A 195 4.49 -14.34 -13.14
N ALA A 196 3.92 -15.53 -12.89
CA ALA A 196 3.99 -16.64 -13.82
C ALA A 196 3.21 -16.42 -15.13
N SER A 197 2.22 -15.51 -15.15
CA SER A 197 1.42 -15.20 -16.35
C SER A 197 1.93 -13.98 -17.13
N LEU A 198 2.87 -13.22 -16.57
CA LEU A 198 3.50 -12.10 -17.29
C LEU A 198 4.39 -12.62 -18.43
N PRO A 199 4.50 -11.87 -19.55
CA PRO A 199 5.41 -12.23 -20.63
C PRO A 199 6.85 -12.36 -20.11
N PRO A 200 7.62 -13.36 -20.58
CA PRO A 200 9.04 -13.45 -20.24
C PRO A 200 9.75 -12.17 -20.69
N GLU A 201 10.57 -11.59 -19.81
CA GLU A 201 11.44 -10.48 -20.20
C GLU A 201 12.34 -10.91 -21.37
N THR A 202 12.60 -9.98 -22.29
CA THR A 202 13.51 -10.20 -23.43
C THR A 202 14.97 -10.43 -22.99
N THR A 203 15.27 -10.30 -21.70
CA THR A 203 16.59 -10.54 -21.12
C THR A 203 16.72 -11.97 -20.55
N PRO A 204 17.73 -12.75 -20.96
CA PRO A 204 17.92 -14.15 -20.56
C PRO A 204 18.36 -14.37 -19.09
N GLN A 205 18.26 -13.35 -18.23
CA GLN A 205 18.73 -13.39 -16.86
C GLN A 205 17.56 -13.58 -15.89
N SER A 206 17.19 -14.84 -15.71
CA SER A 206 16.16 -15.37 -14.79
C SER A 206 14.71 -15.31 -15.31
N PRO A 207 14.03 -16.46 -15.48
CA PRO A 207 12.61 -16.45 -15.85
C PRO A 207 11.78 -15.76 -14.76
N VAL A 208 10.83 -14.91 -15.17
CA VAL A 208 9.94 -14.11 -14.29
C VAL A 208 9.22 -14.98 -13.24
N GLY A 209 8.90 -16.23 -13.60
CA GLY A 209 8.27 -17.21 -12.70
C GLY A 209 9.10 -17.68 -11.50
N SER A 210 10.38 -17.28 -11.40
CA SER A 210 11.28 -17.60 -10.28
C SER A 210 11.50 -16.44 -9.31
N ARG A 211 10.83 -15.29 -9.51
CA ARG A 211 10.89 -14.15 -8.59
C ARG A 211 10.03 -14.42 -7.35
N ASN A 212 10.59 -14.16 -6.18
CA ASN A 212 9.88 -14.18 -4.92
C ASN A 212 9.32 -12.79 -4.61
N THR A 213 8.29 -12.72 -3.78
CA THR A 213 7.70 -11.47 -3.30
C THR A 213 7.86 -11.33 -1.80
N GLN A 214 8.24 -10.13 -1.36
CA GLN A 214 8.25 -9.75 0.05
C GLN A 214 7.13 -8.74 0.31
N LEU A 215 6.25 -9.04 1.26
CA LEU A 215 5.13 -8.16 1.60
C LEU A 215 5.44 -7.38 2.87
N SER A 216 5.32 -6.06 2.82
CA SER A 216 5.40 -5.19 3.99
C SER A 216 4.04 -4.59 4.28
N PHE A 217 3.35 -5.09 5.30
CA PHE A 217 2.07 -4.57 5.76
C PHE A 217 2.28 -3.28 6.54
N ILE A 218 1.85 -2.17 5.95
CA ILE A 218 1.92 -0.86 6.58
C ILE A 218 0.63 -0.64 7.37
N VAL A 219 0.75 -0.54 8.69
CA VAL A 219 -0.39 -0.52 9.62
C VAL A 219 -0.28 0.62 10.64
N GLY A 220 -1.40 0.99 11.24
CA GLY A 220 -1.41 1.82 12.46
C GLY A 220 -1.38 0.96 13.72
N LEU A 221 -1.11 1.58 14.87
CA LEU A 221 -1.00 0.90 16.17
C LEU A 221 -2.23 0.06 16.53
N ASP A 222 -3.45 0.62 16.43
CA ASP A 222 -4.71 -0.09 16.68
C ASP A 222 -4.87 -1.36 15.81
N THR A 223 -4.16 -1.42 14.68
CA THR A 223 -4.19 -2.58 13.77
C THR A 223 -3.09 -3.57 14.11
N LEU A 224 -1.92 -3.10 14.54
CA LEU A 224 -0.87 -3.95 15.11
C LEU A 224 -1.37 -4.69 16.35
N GLU A 225 -2.09 -4.02 17.25
CA GLU A 225 -2.70 -4.68 18.43
C GLU A 225 -3.67 -5.80 18.02
N ARG A 226 -4.45 -5.58 16.95
CA ARG A 226 -5.35 -6.62 16.42
C ARG A 226 -4.59 -7.79 15.79
N LEU A 227 -3.41 -7.56 15.23
CA LEU A 227 -2.56 -8.64 14.69
C LEU A 227 -2.20 -9.66 15.77
N PHE A 228 -1.97 -9.19 17.00
CA PHE A 228 -1.60 -9.98 18.17
C PHE A 228 -2.78 -10.35 19.07
N SER A 229 -4.02 -10.27 18.58
CA SER A 229 -5.21 -10.63 19.35
C SER A 229 -5.61 -12.09 19.06
N PRO A 230 -5.50 -13.03 20.04
CA PRO A 230 -5.75 -14.45 19.81
C PRO A 230 -7.16 -14.77 19.29
N LYS A 231 -8.15 -13.92 19.59
CA LYS A 231 -9.54 -14.12 19.13
C LYS A 231 -9.69 -14.23 17.60
N TYR A 232 -8.74 -13.69 16.82
CA TYR A 232 -8.76 -13.79 15.35
C TYR A 232 -8.12 -15.08 14.80
N TYR A 233 -7.57 -15.94 15.67
CA TYR A 233 -6.85 -17.16 15.30
C TYR A 233 -7.52 -18.40 15.93
N PRO A 234 -8.77 -18.73 15.54
CA PRO A 234 -9.42 -19.91 16.07
C PRO A 234 -8.66 -21.18 15.64
N PRO A 235 -8.46 -22.15 16.54
CA PRO A 235 -7.85 -23.42 16.19
C PRO A 235 -8.75 -24.20 15.22
N SER A 236 -8.13 -25.04 14.39
CA SER A 236 -8.88 -25.93 13.49
C SER A 236 -9.75 -26.90 14.30
N SER A 237 -10.93 -27.23 13.77
CA SER A 237 -11.87 -28.16 14.42
C SER A 237 -11.17 -29.48 14.78
N GLY A 238 -11.22 -29.87 16.06
CA GLY A 238 -10.58 -31.08 16.58
C GLY A 238 -9.13 -30.90 17.08
N SER A 239 -8.55 -29.70 16.96
CA SER A 239 -7.26 -29.37 17.56
C SER A 239 -7.41 -29.09 19.07
N GLN A 240 -6.42 -29.51 19.86
CA GLN A 240 -6.29 -29.14 21.29
C GLN A 240 -5.52 -27.82 21.48
N ALA A 241 -5.03 -27.21 20.40
CA ALA A 241 -4.31 -25.94 20.46
C ALA A 241 -5.24 -24.81 20.90
N THR A 242 -4.72 -23.88 21.69
CA THR A 242 -5.44 -22.66 22.04
C THR A 242 -5.44 -21.68 20.86
N HIS A 243 -6.23 -20.60 21.00
CA HIS A 243 -6.19 -19.46 20.08
C HIS A 243 -4.81 -18.81 20.04
N GLU A 244 -4.14 -18.74 21.19
CA GLU A 244 -2.81 -18.14 21.32
C GLU A 244 -1.73 -19.01 20.65
N ASP A 245 -1.75 -20.33 20.88
CA ASP A 245 -0.85 -21.27 20.19
C ASP A 245 -1.00 -21.17 18.66
N THR A 246 -2.25 -21.07 18.20
CA THR A 246 -2.58 -20.93 16.78
C THR A 246 -2.06 -19.60 16.24
N MET A 247 -2.27 -18.51 16.98
CA MET A 247 -1.77 -17.18 16.61
C MET A 247 -0.25 -17.17 16.49
N ILE A 248 0.47 -17.60 17.53
CA ILE A 248 1.94 -17.62 17.54
C ILE A 248 2.45 -18.42 16.35
N LYS A 249 1.96 -19.65 16.16
CA LYS A 249 2.35 -20.50 15.01
C LYS A 249 2.14 -19.82 13.65
N MET A 250 1.00 -19.15 13.47
CA MET A 250 0.64 -18.49 12.21
C MET A 250 1.48 -17.24 11.97
N LEU A 251 1.73 -16.43 13.00
CA LEU A 251 2.58 -15.25 12.93
C LEU A 251 4.06 -15.63 12.74
N SER A 252 4.58 -16.65 13.46
CA SER A 252 5.93 -17.17 13.25
C SER A 252 6.14 -17.54 11.79
N ARG A 253 5.20 -18.29 11.18
CA ARG A 253 5.29 -18.63 9.77
C ARG A 253 5.26 -17.39 8.86
N MET A 254 4.32 -16.48 9.09
CA MET A 254 4.17 -15.27 8.28
C MET A 254 5.45 -14.42 8.28
N LEU A 255 6.08 -14.27 9.44
CA LEU A 255 7.23 -13.40 9.67
C LEU A 255 8.58 -14.10 9.41
N SER A 256 8.64 -15.43 9.43
CA SER A 256 9.88 -16.15 9.15
C SER A 256 10.33 -16.01 7.68
N PRO A 257 11.64 -15.97 7.41
CA PRO A 257 12.17 -15.95 6.06
C PRO A 257 11.91 -17.26 5.30
N PRO A 258 12.05 -17.28 3.96
CA PRO A 258 11.76 -18.46 3.14
C PRO A 258 12.69 -19.64 3.44
N SER A 259 13.91 -19.38 3.92
CA SER A 259 14.86 -20.42 4.35
C SER A 259 14.37 -21.26 5.52
N GLN A 260 13.40 -20.76 6.29
CA GLN A 260 12.74 -21.45 7.39
C GLN A 260 11.33 -21.95 7.00
N GLY A 261 10.96 -21.85 5.71
CA GLY A 261 9.62 -22.19 5.23
C GLY A 261 8.55 -21.14 5.57
N GLY A 262 8.94 -19.93 5.93
CA GLY A 262 8.04 -18.82 6.20
C GLY A 262 7.68 -18.00 4.95
N ASP A 263 6.79 -17.04 5.13
CA ASP A 263 6.21 -16.23 4.04
C ASP A 263 6.96 -14.89 3.81
N ASP A 264 8.04 -14.64 4.57
CA ASP A 264 8.91 -13.46 4.48
C ASP A 264 8.15 -12.11 4.57
N SER A 265 7.07 -12.07 5.33
CA SER A 265 6.30 -10.83 5.51
C SER A 265 6.94 -9.95 6.58
N LEU A 266 6.80 -8.64 6.38
CA LEU A 266 7.16 -7.60 7.33
C LEU A 266 5.92 -6.84 7.77
N VAL A 267 5.97 -6.29 8.97
CA VAL A 267 4.96 -5.33 9.47
C VAL A 267 5.67 -4.02 9.78
N VAL A 268 5.15 -2.94 9.21
CA VAL A 268 5.66 -1.60 9.44
C VAL A 268 4.54 -0.80 10.09
N CYS A 269 4.70 -0.50 11.37
CA CYS A 269 3.66 0.16 12.15
C CYS A 269 4.00 1.63 12.35
N ALA A 270 3.11 2.52 11.94
CA ALA A 270 3.24 3.93 12.29
C ALA A 270 2.92 4.16 13.76
N ARG A 271 3.83 4.85 14.45
CA ARG A 271 3.62 5.33 15.81
C ARG A 271 2.53 6.40 15.80
N ARG A 272 1.67 6.36 16.82
CA ARG A 272 0.74 7.45 17.12
C ARG A 272 1.37 8.31 18.21
N ILE A 273 1.58 9.59 17.94
CA ILE A 273 2.10 10.52 18.95
C ILE A 273 0.90 11.06 19.72
N THR A 274 0.62 10.48 20.88
CA THR A 274 -0.34 11.02 21.86
C THR A 274 0.31 12.17 22.62
N THR A 275 0.11 13.40 22.17
CA THR A 275 0.57 14.62 22.89
C THR A 275 -0.38 15.06 24.02
N LEU A 276 -1.34 14.23 24.44
CA LEU A 276 -2.28 14.56 25.51
C LEU A 276 -1.91 13.81 26.80
N PRO A 277 -1.63 14.51 27.92
CA PRO A 277 -1.29 13.90 29.22
C PRO A 277 -2.37 13.01 29.83
N SER A 278 -3.57 12.98 29.24
CA SER A 278 -4.73 12.24 29.75
C SER A 278 -4.78 10.76 29.33
N ASP A 279 -3.98 10.35 28.36
CA ASP A 279 -3.96 8.95 27.83
C ASP A 279 -2.78 8.11 28.37
N VAL A 280 -2.04 8.61 29.36
CA VAL A 280 -0.90 7.90 30.00
C VAL A 280 -1.36 6.73 30.89
N GLY A 281 -2.62 6.30 30.78
CA GLY A 281 -3.21 5.33 31.71
C GLY A 281 -4.25 4.44 31.05
N GLN A 282 -3.90 3.71 30.00
CA GLN A 282 -4.63 2.50 29.59
C GLN A 282 -3.77 1.59 28.69
N SER A 283 -3.10 0.61 29.31
CA SER A 283 -2.75 -0.72 28.76
C SER A 283 -2.10 -0.80 27.37
N GLN A 284 -1.14 0.08 27.03
CA GLN A 284 -0.38 0.02 25.77
C GLN A 284 0.76 -1.04 25.76
N SER A 285 0.90 -1.85 26.81
CA SER A 285 2.08 -2.70 27.07
C SER A 285 1.92 -4.17 26.63
N SER A 286 0.87 -4.87 27.07
CA SER A 286 0.89 -6.36 27.07
C SER A 286 0.90 -7.03 25.70
N THR A 287 0.37 -6.36 24.67
CA THR A 287 0.21 -6.96 23.33
C THR A 287 1.49 -6.86 22.50
N LEU A 288 2.30 -5.83 22.73
CA LEU A 288 3.59 -5.63 22.06
C LEU A 288 4.71 -6.40 22.77
N ASP A 289 4.54 -6.65 24.08
CA ASP A 289 5.43 -7.53 24.86
C ASP A 289 5.57 -8.92 24.23
N LEU A 290 4.52 -9.45 23.59
CA LEU A 290 4.60 -10.73 22.88
C LEU A 290 5.52 -10.65 21.65
N GLY A 291 5.40 -9.59 20.84
CA GLY A 291 6.29 -9.39 19.69
C GLY A 291 7.75 -9.24 20.11
N GLU A 292 8.00 -8.59 21.25
CA GLU A 292 9.34 -8.47 21.85
C GLU A 292 9.83 -9.82 22.42
N ALA A 293 8.96 -10.60 23.05
CA ALA A 293 9.28 -11.91 23.62
C ALA A 293 9.62 -12.95 22.54
N GLU A 294 8.88 -12.94 21.42
CA GLU A 294 9.12 -13.79 20.25
C GLU A 294 10.29 -13.29 19.37
N GLY A 295 10.86 -12.11 19.70
CA GLY A 295 11.99 -11.54 18.97
C GLY A 295 11.65 -10.94 17.60
N TRP A 296 10.37 -10.68 17.33
CA TRP A 296 9.92 -10.09 16.06
C TRP A 296 10.13 -8.58 15.98
N MET A 297 10.27 -7.91 17.12
CA MET A 297 10.56 -6.48 17.24
C MET A 297 11.59 -6.19 18.32
N LYS A 298 12.28 -5.05 18.19
CA LYS A 298 13.23 -4.57 19.20
C LYS A 298 12.54 -4.31 20.55
N LYS A 299 13.23 -4.71 21.62
CA LYS A 299 12.78 -4.46 23.01
C LYS A 299 12.73 -2.98 23.35
N GLY A 300 11.68 -2.55 24.05
CA GLY A 300 11.54 -1.20 24.60
C GLY A 300 11.24 -0.11 23.59
N VAL A 301 10.79 -0.44 22.37
CA VAL A 301 10.45 0.54 21.32
C VAL A 301 9.19 1.36 21.64
N THR A 302 8.39 0.89 22.61
CA THR A 302 7.15 1.51 23.08
C THR A 302 7.34 2.32 24.37
N SER A 303 8.41 2.06 25.11
CA SER A 303 8.77 2.75 26.36
C SER A 303 9.39 4.13 26.08
N GLY A 304 8.58 5.02 25.53
CA GLY A 304 8.93 6.42 25.28
C GLY A 304 8.31 7.37 26.30
N VAL A 305 8.56 7.19 27.61
CA VAL A 305 8.42 8.24 28.63
C VAL A 305 9.50 8.08 29.72
N GLY A 306 10.48 8.98 29.71
CA GLY A 306 11.15 9.50 30.91
C GLY A 306 12.11 8.59 31.67
N ALA A 307 13.39 8.57 31.28
CA ALA A 307 14.48 8.40 32.23
C ALA A 307 15.58 9.39 31.86
N ASN A 308 15.90 10.29 32.81
CA ASN A 308 17.01 11.23 32.75
C ASN A 308 18.28 10.58 32.18
N SER A 309 18.75 11.06 31.03
CA SER A 309 20.17 11.07 30.72
C SER A 309 20.69 12.50 30.95
N ASP A 310 20.69 12.92 32.22
CA ASP A 310 21.53 14.02 32.69
C ASP A 310 22.98 13.52 32.67
N SER A 311 23.66 13.67 31.54
CA SER A 311 25.10 13.93 31.49
C SER A 311 25.54 14.22 30.05
N CYS A 312 25.33 15.45 29.59
CA CYS A 312 26.17 16.05 28.56
C CYS A 312 26.31 17.55 28.84
N ASN A 313 27.52 17.92 29.25
CA ASN A 313 27.99 19.27 29.55
C ASN A 313 27.65 20.26 28.41
N PRO A 314 27.08 21.45 28.70
CA PRO A 314 26.81 22.42 27.66
C PRO A 314 28.01 23.36 27.53
N HIS A 315 29.03 22.97 26.77
CA HIS A 315 30.00 23.91 26.17
C HIS A 315 31.00 23.11 25.33
N VAL A 316 30.69 22.88 24.05
CA VAL A 316 31.51 23.19 22.86
C VAL A 316 30.59 23.00 21.67
N ALA A 317 30.24 24.10 21.00
CA ALA A 317 29.57 24.05 19.71
C ALA A 317 30.64 23.73 18.65
N GLU A 318 30.71 22.48 18.21
CA GLU A 318 31.47 22.09 17.02
C GLU A 318 30.73 21.02 16.22
N VAL A 319 30.36 21.44 15.01
CA VAL A 319 29.98 20.69 13.80
C VAL A 319 30.07 19.15 13.91
N VAL A 320 28.92 18.49 14.10
CA VAL A 320 28.75 17.07 13.74
C VAL A 320 27.54 16.93 12.83
N SER A 321 27.83 16.47 11.62
CA SER A 321 26.91 16.22 10.52
C SER A 321 26.23 14.86 10.66
N GLY A 322 24.89 14.83 10.55
CA GLY A 322 24.11 13.63 10.17
C GLY A 322 23.27 12.98 11.29
N PRO A 323 22.05 12.47 10.99
CA PRO A 323 21.25 11.72 11.96
C PRO A 323 21.86 10.32 12.12
N GLU A 324 21.97 9.85 13.36
CA GLU A 324 22.44 8.51 13.69
C GLU A 324 21.64 7.43 12.94
N HIS A 325 22.30 6.69 12.06
CA HIS A 325 21.72 5.58 11.31
C HIS A 325 21.50 4.38 12.24
N CYS A 326 20.29 4.26 12.80
CA CYS A 326 19.87 3.04 13.49
C CYS A 326 19.47 2.00 12.44
N GLU A 327 20.43 1.19 11.98
CA GLU A 327 20.16 0.08 11.07
C GLU A 327 19.43 -1.06 11.81
N ILE A 328 18.34 -1.55 11.23
CA ILE A 328 17.49 -2.55 11.85
C ILE A 328 18.15 -3.94 11.71
N PRO A 329 18.24 -4.74 12.79
CA PRO A 329 18.70 -6.12 12.70
C PRO A 329 17.91 -6.93 11.67
N LYS A 330 18.60 -7.79 10.91
CA LYS A 330 18.02 -8.61 9.84
C LYS A 330 16.88 -9.53 10.28
N ASP A 331 16.76 -9.81 11.57
CA ASP A 331 15.79 -10.75 12.15
C ASP A 331 14.54 -10.03 12.67
N GLU A 332 14.56 -8.70 12.79
CA GLU A 332 13.36 -7.92 13.12
C GLU A 332 12.40 -7.91 11.93
N ARG A 333 11.15 -8.25 12.22
CA ARG A 333 10.07 -8.37 11.23
C ARG A 333 8.96 -7.36 11.43
N ILE A 334 8.90 -6.75 12.61
CA ILE A 334 7.95 -5.72 12.97
C ILE A 334 8.73 -4.46 13.36
N VAL A 335 8.51 -3.37 12.62
CA VAL A 335 9.25 -2.12 12.77
C VAL A 335 8.29 -0.98 13.07
N ILE A 336 8.62 -0.15 14.06
CA ILE A 336 7.87 1.07 14.35
C ILE A 336 8.50 2.24 13.58
N ILE A 337 7.68 2.99 12.84
CA ILE A 337 8.09 4.19 12.08
C ILE A 337 7.35 5.43 12.55
N ASP A 338 7.91 6.60 12.26
CA ASP A 338 7.23 7.87 12.41
C ASP A 338 6.78 8.40 11.03
N ILE A 339 5.51 8.79 10.94
CA ILE A 339 4.92 9.40 9.73
C ILE A 339 4.72 10.91 9.88
N GLY A 340 5.22 11.49 10.97
CA GLY A 340 5.15 12.89 11.33
C GLY A 340 3.94 13.25 12.20
N ASP A 341 4.13 14.20 13.10
CA ASP A 341 3.14 14.72 14.05
C ASP A 341 1.84 15.18 13.40
N ARG A 342 1.93 15.75 12.20
CA ARG A 342 0.76 16.29 11.50
C ARG A 342 -0.08 15.15 10.91
N ALA A 343 0.53 14.25 10.16
CA ALA A 343 -0.17 13.17 9.48
C ALA A 343 -0.80 12.17 10.46
N SER A 344 -0.13 11.90 11.59
CA SER A 344 -0.63 10.97 12.63
C SER A 344 -1.94 11.41 13.30
N LYS A 345 -2.36 12.67 13.13
CA LYS A 345 -3.61 13.22 13.71
C LYS A 345 -4.85 13.02 12.83
N PHE A 346 -4.69 12.67 11.55
CA PHE A 346 -5.78 12.67 10.58
C PHE A 346 -6.47 11.31 10.42
N SER A 347 -7.55 11.07 11.17
CA SER A 347 -8.36 9.84 11.05
C SER A 347 -9.59 10.01 10.17
N SER A 348 -9.98 8.94 9.45
CA SER A 348 -11.22 8.92 8.66
C SER A 348 -12.47 9.18 9.50
N THR A 349 -12.48 8.75 10.76
CA THR A 349 -13.58 9.04 11.70
C THR A 349 -13.67 10.53 12.00
N ALA A 350 -12.54 11.23 12.20
CA ALA A 350 -12.55 12.67 12.40
C ALA A 350 -13.12 13.40 11.18
N VAL A 351 -12.73 13.01 9.97
CA VAL A 351 -13.27 13.58 8.72
C VAL A 351 -14.79 13.43 8.65
N ARG A 352 -15.32 12.22 8.85
CA ARG A 352 -16.77 11.95 8.84
C ARG A 352 -17.54 12.76 9.90
N ASN A 353 -17.00 12.85 11.12
CA ASN A 353 -17.61 13.62 12.21
C ASN A 353 -17.56 15.14 11.95
N ALA A 354 -16.53 15.64 11.27
CA ALA A 354 -16.46 17.04 10.87
C ALA A 354 -17.42 17.35 9.71
N ARG A 355 -17.53 16.46 8.72
CA ARG A 355 -18.42 16.65 7.56
C ARG A 355 -19.90 16.60 7.93
N SER A 356 -20.32 15.65 8.77
CA SER A 356 -21.71 15.53 9.23
C SER A 356 -22.19 16.79 9.96
N ARG A 357 -21.33 17.43 10.76
CA ARG A 357 -21.66 18.69 11.44
C ARG A 357 -21.94 19.87 10.51
N ILE A 358 -21.41 19.86 9.29
CA ILE A 358 -21.69 20.89 8.28
C ILE A 358 -23.10 20.70 7.71
N GLY A 359 -23.54 19.45 7.51
CA GLY A 359 -24.90 19.15 7.06
C GLY A 359 -26.00 19.60 8.02
N ALA A 360 -25.68 19.65 9.32
CA ALA A 360 -26.61 20.02 10.39
C ALA A 360 -26.72 21.53 10.65
N LEU A 361 -25.83 22.37 10.10
CA LEU A 361 -25.82 23.82 10.30
C LEU A 361 -26.27 24.53 9.01
N GLU A 362 -27.10 25.57 9.14
CA GLU A 362 -27.56 26.38 8.01
C GLU A 362 -26.38 26.91 7.18
N ALA A 363 -26.56 26.94 5.85
CA ALA A 363 -25.57 27.36 4.87
C ALA A 363 -24.97 28.74 5.24
N GLY A 364 -23.76 28.75 5.80
CA GLY A 364 -23.11 29.99 6.25
C GLY A 364 -21.98 29.82 7.26
N VAL A 365 -21.89 28.69 7.97
CA VAL A 365 -20.74 28.36 8.81
C VAL A 365 -19.68 27.68 7.95
N GLY A 366 -18.50 28.31 7.84
CA GLY A 366 -17.45 27.96 6.89
C GLY A 366 -17.12 26.47 6.78
N GLU A 367 -16.63 26.05 5.61
CA GLU A 367 -16.15 24.70 5.34
C GLU A 367 -15.26 24.24 6.49
N GLY A 368 -15.75 23.34 7.35
CA GLY A 368 -14.99 22.87 8.51
C GLY A 368 -13.62 22.30 8.12
N PRO A 369 -12.68 22.13 9.06
CA PRO A 369 -11.26 21.84 8.79
C PRO A 369 -10.97 20.49 8.12
N TRP A 370 -12.00 19.70 7.80
CA TRP A 370 -11.87 18.34 7.27
C TRP A 370 -11.20 18.29 5.90
N ARG A 371 -11.34 19.35 5.08
CA ARG A 371 -10.67 19.47 3.78
C ARG A 371 -9.15 19.42 3.91
N GLU A 372 -8.60 19.96 5.00
CA GLU A 372 -7.15 19.94 5.26
C GLU A 372 -6.63 18.56 5.69
N TRP A 373 -7.52 17.59 5.93
CA TRP A 373 -7.17 16.25 6.43
C TRP A 373 -7.15 15.19 5.33
N VAL A 374 -7.57 15.55 4.11
CA VAL A 374 -7.61 14.69 2.92
C VAL A 374 -6.91 15.39 1.75
N SER A 375 -6.64 14.69 0.65
CA SER A 375 -6.16 15.35 -0.57
C SER A 375 -7.28 16.16 -1.23
N ASN A 376 -6.92 17.18 -2.01
CA ASN A 376 -7.90 18.03 -2.72
C ASN A 376 -8.83 17.21 -3.60
N SER A 377 -8.32 16.20 -4.30
CA SER A 377 -9.11 15.33 -5.17
C SER A 377 -10.14 14.51 -4.38
N VAL A 378 -9.76 13.98 -3.21
CA VAL A 378 -10.67 13.26 -2.31
C VAL A 378 -11.70 14.20 -1.71
N ALA A 379 -11.32 15.43 -1.33
CA ALA A 379 -12.26 16.44 -0.83
C ALA A 379 -13.33 16.78 -1.87
N SER A 380 -12.92 17.10 -3.11
CA SER A 380 -13.85 17.39 -4.21
C SER A 380 -14.80 16.22 -4.47
N TYR A 381 -14.27 14.99 -4.52
CA TYR A 381 -15.09 13.80 -4.70
C TYR A 381 -16.13 13.60 -3.58
N VAL A 382 -15.72 13.78 -2.32
CA VAL A 382 -16.63 13.69 -1.15
C VAL A 382 -17.78 14.70 -1.25
N GLU A 383 -17.53 15.89 -1.78
CA GLU A 383 -18.55 16.92 -1.96
C GLU A 383 -19.46 16.68 -3.15
N GLU A 384 -18.89 16.33 -4.30
CA GLU A 384 -19.62 16.01 -5.54
C GLU A 384 -20.61 14.85 -5.31
N GLU A 385 -20.21 13.85 -4.53
CA GLU A 385 -21.01 12.66 -4.22
C GLU A 385 -21.89 12.84 -2.97
N GLY A 386 -21.88 14.02 -2.33
CA GLY A 386 -22.68 14.32 -1.14
C GLY A 386 -22.38 13.40 0.05
N LEU A 387 -21.15 12.91 0.18
CA LEU A 387 -20.78 11.92 1.19
C LEU A 387 -20.68 12.52 2.59
N TYR A 388 -21.06 11.70 3.57
CA TYR A 388 -20.93 11.98 5.01
C TYR A 388 -21.70 13.22 5.51
N VAL A 389 -22.72 13.65 4.77
CA VAL A 389 -23.70 14.64 5.20
C VAL A 389 -24.84 13.89 5.92
N SER A 390 -25.23 14.38 7.09
CA SER A 390 -26.29 13.79 7.92
C SER A 390 -27.64 14.47 7.70
#